data_AF-A0A7Y6CTY1-F1
#
_entry.id   AF-A0A7Y6CTY1-F1
#
_cell.length_a   1.000
_cell.length_b   1.000
_cell.length_c   1.000
_cell.angle_alpha   90.00
_cell.angle_beta   90.00
_cell.angle_gamma   90.00
#
_symmetry.space_group_name_H-M   'P 1'
#
loop_
_entity.id
_entity.type
_entity.pdbx_description
1 polymer ?
#
loop_
_entity_poly.entity_id
_entity_poly.type
_entity_poly.pdbx_seq_one_letter_code
_entity_poly.pdbx_strand_id
1 'polypeptide(L)'
;MGLVAETVALSPFGPSQSGRFYGINNLLETMLLAPALLGAALLGRAGILVAGLAFVTIGGNRFGADGGGIVVLAVAYLVLWLRLRDARPSWRLAGLVAAGGVALALALLGLDAATGGSSHVTGAVGDGPVALARDIADRIELSVRRTTAAAGATAVVLGSLAILAAIALRTRRSPVLDAFLIGLAVSLVVNDTPSDELGAGAAIAIALARHTPQRAG
;
A
#
# COMPACT_ATOMS: atom_id res chain seq x y z
N MET A 1 21.20 25.36 -14.78
CA MET A 1 21.07 24.25 -13.82
C MET A 1 20.16 23.22 -14.47
N GLY A 2 20.75 22.20 -15.09
CA GLY A 2 20.07 21.29 -16.02
C GLY A 2 19.04 20.41 -15.33
N LEU A 3 17.86 20.30 -15.94
CA LEU A 3 16.86 19.30 -15.60
C LEU A 3 17.44 17.94 -16.00
N VAL A 4 17.80 17.13 -15.02
CA VAL A 4 18.20 15.74 -15.25
C VAL A 4 16.95 14.98 -15.67
N ALA A 5 16.99 14.37 -16.85
CA ALA A 5 15.87 13.72 -17.52
C ALA A 5 15.43 12.37 -16.91
N GLU A 6 15.67 12.10 -15.62
CA GLU A 6 15.42 10.79 -15.00
C GLU A 6 14.27 10.74 -14.00
N THR A 7 13.64 11.86 -13.65
CA THR A 7 12.46 11.87 -12.77
C THR A 7 11.18 11.85 -13.60
N VAL A 8 10.76 10.66 -14.04
CA VAL A 8 9.47 10.49 -14.71
C VAL A 8 8.35 10.80 -13.70
N ALA A 9 7.60 11.87 -13.95
CA ALA A 9 6.38 12.18 -13.22
C ALA A 9 5.28 11.20 -13.65
N LEU A 10 5.03 10.17 -12.83
CA LEU A 10 3.93 9.22 -13.03
C LEU A 10 2.66 9.64 -12.28
N SER A 11 2.50 10.91 -11.86
CA SER A 11 1.25 11.38 -11.25
C SER A 11 0.35 12.08 -12.28
N PRO A 12 -0.60 11.38 -12.93
CA PRO A 12 -1.52 12.00 -13.89
C PRO A 12 -2.48 13.01 -13.26
N PHE A 13 -2.56 13.09 -11.92
CA PHE A 13 -3.52 13.92 -11.18
C PHE A 13 -2.91 15.17 -10.54
N GLY A 14 -1.64 15.50 -10.86
CA GLY A 14 -0.95 16.63 -10.24
C GLY A 14 -0.33 16.28 -8.88
N PRO A 15 -0.03 17.27 -8.02
CA PRO A 15 0.56 17.01 -6.72
C PRO A 15 -0.43 16.24 -5.83
N SER A 16 0.04 15.17 -5.19
CA SER A 16 -0.73 14.49 -4.13
C SER A 16 -0.96 15.43 -2.93
N GLN A 17 -1.73 14.99 -1.94
CA GLN A 17 -1.88 15.72 -0.66
C GLN A 17 -0.52 16.03 0.03
N SER A 18 0.54 15.28 -0.29
CA SER A 18 1.91 15.53 0.18
C SER A 18 2.73 16.50 -0.69
N GLY A 19 2.16 17.06 -1.76
CA GLY A 19 2.83 18.00 -2.65
C GLY A 19 3.86 17.36 -3.60
N ARG A 20 3.92 16.02 -3.70
CA ARG A 20 4.86 15.31 -4.57
C ARG A 20 4.37 15.30 -6.02
N PHE A 21 5.21 15.78 -6.93
CA PHE A 21 4.94 15.86 -8.37
C PHE A 21 5.65 14.76 -9.20
N TYR A 22 6.45 13.92 -8.57
CA TYR A 22 7.31 12.95 -9.24
C TYR A 22 7.19 11.56 -8.61
N GLY A 23 7.48 10.53 -9.41
CA GLY A 23 7.36 9.13 -9.00
C GLY A 23 5.91 8.66 -8.86
N ILE A 24 5.75 7.44 -8.33
CA ILE A 24 4.46 6.90 -7.92
C ILE A 24 4.12 7.48 -6.56
N ASN A 25 2.96 8.14 -6.44
CA ASN A 25 2.47 8.66 -5.17
C ASN A 25 1.46 7.69 -4.55
N ASN A 26 1.18 7.87 -3.25
CA ASN A 26 0.27 7.03 -2.47
C ASN A 26 -1.14 6.86 -3.12
N LEU A 27 -1.62 7.90 -3.83
CA LEU A 27 -2.86 7.81 -4.62
C LEU A 27 -2.73 6.76 -5.73
N LEU A 28 -1.70 6.88 -6.54
CA LEU A 28 -1.44 5.96 -7.65
C LEU A 28 -1.14 4.55 -7.14
N GLU A 29 -0.41 4.42 -6.03
CA GLU A 29 -0.19 3.13 -5.36
C GLU A 29 -1.52 2.46 -4.99
N THR A 30 -2.43 3.21 -4.37
CA THR A 30 -3.76 2.74 -4.01
C THR A 30 -4.55 2.31 -5.26
N MET A 31 -4.46 3.09 -6.34
CA MET A 31 -5.12 2.77 -7.61
C MET A 31 -4.55 1.52 -8.30
N LEU A 32 -3.23 1.31 -8.21
CA LEU A 32 -2.53 0.17 -8.81
C LEU A 32 -2.66 -1.11 -7.96
N LEU A 33 -2.95 -1.00 -6.66
CA LEU A 33 -3.09 -2.15 -5.77
C LEU A 33 -4.20 -3.11 -6.25
N ALA A 34 -5.35 -2.59 -6.66
CA ALA A 34 -6.47 -3.40 -7.13
C ALA A 34 -6.14 -4.24 -8.39
N PRO A 35 -5.67 -3.64 -9.51
CA PRO A 35 -5.31 -4.40 -10.71
C PRO A 35 -4.12 -5.34 -10.47
N ALA A 36 -3.19 -4.99 -9.58
CA ALA A 36 -2.08 -5.86 -9.20
C ALA A 36 -2.57 -7.14 -8.48
N LEU A 37 -3.51 -7.01 -7.54
CA LEU A 37 -4.12 -8.14 -6.84
C LEU A 37 -5.04 -8.97 -7.74
N LEU A 38 -5.88 -8.30 -8.55
CA LEU A 38 -6.75 -8.96 -9.52
C LEU A 38 -5.96 -9.75 -10.55
N GLY A 39 -4.94 -9.14 -11.16
CA GLY A 39 -4.08 -9.79 -12.15
C GLY A 39 -3.41 -11.04 -11.57
N ALA A 40 -2.90 -10.96 -10.34
CA ALA A 40 -2.32 -12.12 -9.68
C ALA A 40 -3.35 -13.23 -9.38
N ALA A 41 -4.55 -12.86 -8.93
CA ALA A 41 -5.61 -13.82 -8.62
C ALA A 41 -6.15 -14.52 -9.88
N LEU A 42 -6.28 -13.80 -11.00
CA LEU A 42 -6.88 -14.31 -12.24
C LEU A 42 -5.90 -15.14 -13.08
N LEU A 43 -4.59 -14.86 -13.02
CA LEU A 43 -3.59 -15.50 -13.87
C LEU A 43 -2.92 -16.73 -13.25
N GLY A 44 -3.34 -17.17 -12.05
CA GLY A 44 -2.80 -18.36 -11.39
C GLY A 44 -1.28 -18.28 -11.22
N ARG A 45 -0.54 -19.25 -11.77
CA ARG A 45 0.94 -19.26 -11.70
C ARG A 45 1.59 -18.07 -12.41
N ALA A 46 1.01 -17.61 -13.52
CA ALA A 46 1.48 -16.41 -14.21
C ALA A 46 1.22 -15.13 -13.39
N GLY A 47 0.34 -15.19 -12.39
CA GLY A 47 0.14 -14.13 -11.41
C GLY A 47 1.38 -13.75 -10.60
N ILE A 48 2.36 -14.66 -10.50
CA ILE A 48 3.68 -14.37 -9.90
C ILE A 48 4.41 -13.28 -10.69
N LEU A 49 4.28 -13.27 -12.03
CA LEU A 49 4.90 -12.26 -12.87
C LEU A 49 4.25 -10.89 -12.67
N VAL A 50 2.92 -10.84 -12.47
CA VAL A 50 2.21 -9.60 -12.13
C VAL A 50 2.66 -9.08 -10.76
N ALA A 51 2.79 -9.96 -9.76
CA ALA A 51 3.30 -9.57 -8.46
C ALA A 51 4.73 -9.03 -8.55
N GLY A 52 5.62 -9.72 -9.27
CA GLY A 52 6.98 -9.26 -9.51
C GLY A 52 7.02 -7.89 -10.20
N LEU A 53 6.19 -7.70 -11.23
CA LEU A 53 6.06 -6.41 -11.92
C LEU A 53 5.57 -5.31 -10.98
N ALA A 54 4.58 -5.59 -10.13
CA ALA A 54 4.09 -4.64 -9.13
C ALA A 54 5.21 -4.21 -8.16
N PHE A 55 5.99 -5.16 -7.63
CA PHE A 55 7.14 -4.84 -6.77
C PHE A 55 8.20 -4.00 -7.46
N VAL A 56 8.54 -4.31 -8.71
CA VAL A 56 9.50 -3.52 -9.50
C VAL A 56 8.97 -2.12 -9.80
N THR A 57 7.67 -2.01 -10.05
CA THR A 57 7.02 -0.73 -10.37
C THR A 57 7.02 0.19 -9.14
N ILE A 58 6.62 -0.32 -7.97
CA ILE A 58 6.53 0.46 -6.73
C ILE A 58 7.91 0.68 -6.07
N GLY A 59 8.74 -0.36 -6.02
CA GLY A 59 10.04 -0.31 -5.36
C GLY A 59 11.20 0.15 -6.24
N GLY A 60 10.96 0.42 -7.53
CA GLY A 60 12.02 0.81 -8.45
C GLY A 60 12.49 2.25 -8.20
N ASN A 61 13.80 2.44 -7.98
CA ASN A 61 14.40 3.77 -7.76
C ASN A 61 14.07 4.78 -8.88
N ARG A 62 13.91 4.30 -10.13
CA ARG A 62 13.51 5.13 -11.29
C ARG A 62 12.06 5.62 -11.25
N PHE A 63 11.21 4.99 -10.47
CA PHE A 63 9.80 5.34 -10.29
C PHE A 63 9.56 6.10 -8.97
N GLY A 64 10.63 6.51 -8.28
CA GLY A 64 10.56 7.18 -6.99
C GLY A 64 10.26 6.20 -5.86
N ALA A 65 11.02 5.11 -5.81
CA ALA A 65 10.91 3.99 -4.86
C ALA A 65 10.23 4.37 -3.53
N ASP A 66 9.14 3.66 -3.24
CA ASP A 66 8.42 3.82 -1.98
C ASP A 66 8.51 2.57 -1.11
N GLY A 67 9.20 2.69 0.03
CA GLY A 67 9.26 1.64 1.04
C GLY A 67 7.88 1.31 1.62
N GLY A 68 6.99 2.31 1.76
CA GLY A 68 5.63 2.14 2.24
C GLY A 68 4.83 1.23 1.31
N GLY A 69 4.79 1.57 0.03
CA GLY A 69 4.13 0.81 -1.03
C GLY A 69 4.64 -0.64 -1.15
N ILE A 70 5.94 -0.90 -0.98
CA ILE A 70 6.47 -2.29 -0.94
C ILE A 70 5.87 -3.08 0.22
N VAL A 71 5.79 -2.48 1.41
CA VAL A 71 5.19 -3.12 2.60
C VAL A 71 3.70 -3.40 2.34
N VAL A 72 2.97 -2.44 1.77
CA VAL A 72 1.56 -2.61 1.38
C VAL A 72 1.38 -3.77 0.41
N LEU A 73 2.18 -3.83 -0.66
CA LEU A 73 2.14 -4.93 -1.64
C LEU A 73 2.45 -6.29 -0.99
N ALA A 74 3.48 -6.36 -0.15
CA ALA A 74 3.87 -7.59 0.53
C ALA A 74 2.75 -8.14 1.41
N VAL A 75 2.14 -7.29 2.24
CA VAL A 75 1.03 -7.72 3.10
C VAL A 75 -0.19 -8.11 2.25
N ALA A 76 -0.55 -7.31 1.25
CA ALA A 76 -1.74 -7.56 0.42
C ALA A 76 -1.60 -8.87 -0.38
N TYR A 77 -0.47 -9.11 -1.03
CA TYR A 77 -0.23 -10.36 -1.77
C TYR A 77 -0.21 -11.58 -0.87
N LEU A 78 0.27 -11.42 0.36
CA LEU A 78 0.33 -12.51 1.32
C LEU A 78 -1.06 -12.85 1.86
N VAL A 79 -1.89 -11.86 2.18
CA VAL A 79 -3.30 -12.08 2.49
C VAL A 79 -4.01 -12.75 1.32
N LEU A 80 -3.78 -12.28 0.08
CA LEU A 80 -4.36 -12.88 -1.12
C LEU A 80 -3.97 -14.36 -1.24
N TRP A 81 -2.69 -14.68 -1.12
CA TRP A 81 -2.17 -16.05 -1.19
C TRP A 81 -2.79 -16.97 -0.13
N LEU A 82 -2.95 -16.49 1.10
CA LEU A 82 -3.60 -17.23 2.19
C LEU A 82 -5.07 -17.50 1.90
N ARG A 83 -5.79 -16.46 1.47
CA ARG A 83 -7.23 -16.54 1.19
C ARG A 83 -7.52 -17.40 -0.03
N LEU A 84 -6.66 -17.40 -1.05
CA LEU A 84 -6.81 -18.26 -2.23
C LEU A 84 -6.64 -19.75 -1.90
N ARG A 85 -5.91 -20.09 -0.83
CA ARG A 85 -5.71 -21.48 -0.37
C ARG A 85 -6.73 -21.95 0.65
N ASP A 86 -7.77 -21.15 0.92
CA ASP A 86 -8.76 -21.41 1.97
C ASP A 86 -8.11 -21.69 3.35
N ALA A 87 -6.89 -21.19 3.55
CA ALA A 87 -6.17 -21.36 4.81
C ALA A 87 -6.89 -20.53 5.87
N ARG A 88 -7.35 -21.19 6.94
CA ARG A 88 -7.82 -20.46 8.12
C ARG A 88 -6.61 -19.71 8.68
N PRO A 89 -6.62 -18.36 8.73
CA PRO A 89 -5.48 -17.61 9.23
C PRO A 89 -5.31 -17.97 10.71
N SER A 90 -4.31 -18.80 11.01
CA SER A 90 -3.87 -18.97 12.38
C SER A 90 -3.10 -17.72 12.78
N TRP A 91 -3.22 -17.31 14.04
CA TRP A 91 -2.45 -16.18 14.59
C TRP A 91 -0.93 -16.35 14.37
N ARG A 92 -0.45 -17.59 14.27
CA ARG A 92 0.95 -17.94 13.93
C ARG A 92 1.30 -17.58 12.50
N LEU A 93 0.41 -17.88 11.56
CA LEU A 93 0.59 -17.55 10.16
C LEU A 93 0.54 -16.03 9.97
N ALA A 94 -0.41 -15.35 10.60
CA ALA A 94 -0.45 -13.89 10.64
C ALA A 94 0.83 -13.28 11.23
N GLY A 95 1.36 -13.88 12.31
CA GLY A 95 2.64 -13.49 12.90
C GLY A 95 3.84 -13.71 11.97
N LEU A 96 3.92 -14.86 11.29
CA LEU A 96 4.97 -15.16 10.30
C LEU A 96 4.90 -14.24 9.07
N VAL A 97 3.69 -13.87 8.68
CA VAL A 97 3.40 -12.96 7.57
C VAL A 97 3.86 -11.54 7.91
N ALA A 98 3.50 -11.05 9.10
CA ALA A 98 3.97 -9.78 9.61
C ALA A 98 5.49 -9.77 9.76
N ALA A 99 6.07 -10.82 10.37
CA ALA A 99 7.51 -10.95 10.54
C ALA A 99 8.25 -11.06 9.21
N GLY A 100 7.70 -11.78 8.22
CA GLY A 100 8.27 -11.91 6.88
C GLY A 100 8.19 -10.61 6.08
N GLY A 101 7.09 -9.86 6.18
CA GLY A 101 6.96 -8.53 5.60
C GLY A 101 7.94 -7.53 6.21
N VAL A 102 8.09 -7.53 7.54
CA VAL A 102 9.09 -6.73 8.26
C VAL A 102 10.51 -7.15 7.85
N ALA A 103 10.82 -8.45 7.80
CA ALA A 103 12.13 -8.94 7.40
C ALA A 103 12.45 -8.61 5.94
N LEU A 104 11.47 -8.70 5.03
CA LEU A 104 11.64 -8.34 3.63
C LEU A 104 11.87 -6.83 3.48
N ALA A 105 11.09 -6.01 4.20
CA ALA A 105 11.32 -4.57 4.24
C ALA A 105 12.74 -4.27 4.76
N LEU A 106 13.14 -4.83 5.90
CA LEU A 106 14.49 -4.67 6.46
C LEU A 106 15.59 -5.17 5.50
N ALA A 107 15.36 -6.25 4.76
CA ALA A 107 16.31 -6.77 3.77
C ALA A 107 16.45 -5.84 2.56
N LEU A 108 15.33 -5.31 2.05
CA LEU A 108 15.33 -4.35 0.95
C LEU A 108 15.97 -3.02 1.37
N LEU A 109 15.68 -2.56 2.59
CA LEU A 109 16.31 -1.40 3.21
C LEU A 109 17.83 -1.62 3.42
N GLY A 110 18.23 -2.81 3.85
CA GLY A 110 19.65 -3.18 4.02
C GLY A 110 20.39 -3.29 2.68
N LEU A 111 19.72 -3.75 1.62
CA LEU A 111 20.24 -3.75 0.26
C LEU A 111 20.44 -2.32 -0.28
N ASP A 112 19.48 -1.42 -0.03
CA ASP A 112 19.59 0.01 -0.39
C ASP A 112 20.76 0.68 0.36
N ALA A 113 20.90 0.40 1.67
CA ALA A 113 22.01 0.88 2.48
C ALA A 113 23.38 0.37 2.00
N ALA A 114 23.47 -0.93 1.67
CA ALA A 114 24.71 -1.56 1.21
C ALA A 114 25.11 -1.12 -0.21
N THR A 115 24.16 -0.62 -1.00
CA THR A 115 24.41 -0.13 -2.37
C THR A 115 24.60 1.39 -2.45
N GLY A 116 24.66 2.08 -1.31
CA GLY A 116 24.99 3.50 -1.22
C GLY A 116 23.79 4.46 -1.37
N GLY A 117 22.57 3.95 -1.22
CA GLY A 117 21.35 4.77 -1.17
C GLY A 117 21.27 5.57 0.13
N SER A 118 21.52 6.89 0.04
CA SER A 118 21.30 7.80 1.17
C SER A 118 19.83 8.22 1.24
N SER A 119 18.96 7.32 1.73
CA SER A 119 17.57 7.66 2.06
C SER A 119 17.43 7.86 3.57
N HIS A 120 16.64 8.87 4.01
CA HIS A 120 16.36 9.18 5.43
C HIS A 120 15.91 7.99 6.30
N VAL A 121 15.58 6.88 5.66
CA VAL A 121 15.11 5.60 6.22
C VAL A 121 16.25 4.78 6.84
N THR A 122 17.50 4.92 6.37
CA THR A 122 18.65 4.19 6.93
C THR A 122 19.08 4.69 8.31
N GLY A 123 18.81 5.95 8.65
CA GLY A 123 19.01 6.48 10.01
C GLY A 123 18.02 5.92 11.03
N ALA A 124 16.73 5.82 10.67
CA ALA A 124 15.66 5.46 11.59
C ALA A 124 15.73 4.00 12.09
N VAL A 125 16.35 3.09 11.33
CA VAL A 125 16.53 1.68 11.76
C VAL A 125 17.84 1.49 12.54
N GLY A 126 18.85 2.34 12.34
CA GLY A 126 20.06 2.37 13.16
C GLY A 126 19.79 2.73 14.63
N ASP A 127 18.72 3.49 14.88
CA ASP A 127 18.34 4.02 16.20
C ASP A 127 17.41 3.10 17.02
N GLY A 128 16.95 1.97 16.46
CA GLY A 128 16.18 0.93 17.16
C GLY A 128 14.64 1.05 17.08
N PRO A 129 13.89 0.09 17.68
CA PRO A 129 12.43 -0.04 17.53
C PRO A 129 11.63 1.17 18.04
N VAL A 130 12.22 1.96 18.96
CA VAL A 130 11.61 3.19 19.47
C VAL A 130 11.59 4.29 18.40
N ALA A 131 12.62 4.37 17.55
CA ALA A 131 12.67 5.33 16.45
C ALA A 131 11.63 5.00 15.37
N LEU A 132 11.43 3.71 15.06
CA LEU A 132 10.36 3.26 14.18
C LEU A 132 8.97 3.63 14.71
N ALA A 133 8.72 3.39 15.99
CA ALA A 133 7.44 3.75 16.61
C ALA A 133 7.18 5.27 16.58
N ARG A 134 8.24 6.07 16.72
CA ARG A 134 8.16 7.54 16.61
C ARG A 134 7.86 7.98 15.18
N ASP A 135 8.52 7.41 14.17
CA ASP A 135 8.25 7.73 12.76
C ASP A 135 6.78 7.44 12.39
N ILE A 136 6.24 6.30 12.85
CA ILE A 136 4.83 5.97 12.66
C ILE A 136 3.93 6.99 13.36
N ALA A 137 4.25 7.38 14.61
CA ALA A 137 3.48 8.37 15.34
C ALA A 137 3.48 9.74 14.64
N ASP A 138 4.65 10.18 14.15
CA ASP A 138 4.81 11.45 13.43
C ASP A 138 4.00 11.44 12.11
N ARG A 139 3.98 10.31 11.39
CA ARG A 139 3.14 10.13 10.19
C ARG A 139 1.65 10.19 10.51
N ILE A 140 1.21 9.55 11.59
CA ILE A 140 -0.19 9.61 12.03
C ILE A 140 -0.57 11.04 12.41
N GLU A 141 0.29 11.75 13.16
CA GLU A 141 0.06 13.15 13.51
C GLU A 141 -0.06 14.02 12.27
N LEU A 142 0.83 13.84 11.29
CA LEU A 142 0.82 14.56 10.03
C LEU A 142 -0.46 14.28 9.23
N SER A 143 -0.89 13.02 9.15
CA SER A 143 -2.16 12.60 8.53
C SER A 143 -3.37 13.29 9.18
N VAL A 144 -3.40 13.37 10.51
CA VAL A 144 -4.47 14.07 11.26
C VAL A 144 -4.46 15.56 10.97
N ARG A 145 -3.28 16.21 11.03
CA ARG A 145 -3.14 17.65 10.75
C ARG A 145 -3.60 18.00 9.33
N ARG A 146 -3.18 17.23 8.32
CA ARG A 146 -3.57 17.47 6.91
C ARG A 146 -5.06 17.25 6.68
N THR A 147 -5.65 16.24 7.32
CA THR A 147 -7.08 15.94 7.21
C THR A 147 -7.93 17.05 7.83
N THR A 148 -7.58 17.47 9.04
CA THR A 148 -8.34 18.48 9.80
C THR A 148 -8.14 19.91 9.29
N ALA A 149 -7.04 20.18 8.57
CA ALA A 149 -6.77 21.48 7.96
C ALA A 149 -7.75 21.85 6.82
N ALA A 150 -8.48 20.89 6.25
CA ALA A 150 -9.43 21.13 5.17
C ALA A 150 -10.74 20.37 5.37
N ALA A 151 -11.86 21.08 5.38
CA ALA A 151 -13.20 20.49 5.54
C ALA A 151 -13.51 19.44 4.46
N GLY A 152 -13.06 19.67 3.22
CA GLY A 152 -13.20 18.71 2.12
C GLY A 152 -12.44 17.40 2.38
N ALA A 153 -11.18 17.48 2.82
CA ALA A 153 -10.38 16.30 3.15
C ALA A 153 -10.99 15.52 4.33
N THR A 154 -11.44 16.22 5.38
CA THR A 154 -12.18 15.60 6.50
C THR A 154 -13.42 14.86 6.01
N ALA A 155 -14.25 15.47 5.17
CA ALA A 155 -15.46 14.84 4.64
C ALA A 155 -15.14 13.59 3.81
N VAL A 156 -14.11 13.64 2.96
CA VAL A 156 -13.65 12.50 2.16
C VAL A 156 -13.18 11.35 3.05
N VAL A 157 -12.34 11.64 4.06
CA VAL A 157 -11.82 10.61 4.99
C VAL A 157 -12.97 9.94 5.75
N LEU A 158 -13.85 10.72 6.39
CA LEU A 158 -14.94 10.16 7.19
C LEU A 158 -15.96 9.39 6.32
N GLY A 159 -16.34 9.96 5.17
CA GLY A 159 -17.26 9.29 4.24
C GLY A 159 -16.69 7.99 3.70
N SER A 160 -15.41 7.98 3.33
CA SER A 160 -14.71 6.80 2.83
C SER A 160 -14.57 5.72 3.91
N LEU A 161 -14.22 6.09 5.15
CA LEU A 161 -14.19 5.15 6.27
C LEU A 161 -15.56 4.53 6.54
N ALA A 162 -16.63 5.30 6.49
CA ALA A 162 -17.99 4.78 6.65
C ALA A 162 -18.37 3.78 5.55
N ILE A 163 -18.01 4.07 4.30
CA ILE A 163 -18.21 3.15 3.16
C ILE A 163 -17.41 1.87 3.36
N LEU A 164 -16.11 1.98 3.67
CA LEU A 164 -15.23 0.83 3.87
C LEU A 164 -15.69 -0.05 5.04
N ALA A 165 -16.12 0.56 6.15
CA ALA A 165 -16.70 -0.15 7.29
C ALA A 165 -17.99 -0.89 6.88
N ALA A 166 -18.88 -0.24 6.12
CA ALA A 166 -20.08 -0.88 5.63
C ALA A 166 -19.77 -2.07 4.71
N ILE A 167 -18.80 -1.94 3.80
CA ILE A 167 -18.35 -3.04 2.92
C ILE A 167 -17.79 -4.19 3.76
N ALA A 168 -16.88 -3.89 4.69
CA ALA A 168 -16.22 -4.88 5.53
C ALA A 168 -17.19 -5.69 6.40
N LEU A 169 -18.26 -5.04 6.88
CA LEU A 169 -19.26 -5.65 7.76
C LEU A 169 -20.40 -6.36 7.02
N ARG A 170 -20.77 -5.90 5.82
CA ARG A 170 -22.02 -6.32 5.15
C ARG A 170 -21.83 -7.16 3.90
N THR A 171 -20.64 -7.19 3.33
CA THR A 171 -20.38 -7.87 2.05
C THR A 171 -19.77 -9.25 2.28
N ARG A 172 -20.14 -10.24 1.47
CA ARG A 172 -19.34 -11.48 1.38
C ARG A 172 -17.98 -11.14 0.78
N ARG A 173 -16.94 -11.22 1.60
CA ARG A 173 -15.59 -10.80 1.21
C ARG A 173 -14.90 -11.88 0.39
N SER A 174 -14.53 -11.51 -0.84
CA SER A 174 -13.69 -12.33 -1.70
C SER A 174 -12.22 -12.26 -1.25
N PRO A 175 -11.38 -13.23 -1.64
CA PRO A 175 -9.94 -13.19 -1.35
C PRO A 175 -9.26 -11.88 -1.77
N VAL A 176 -9.64 -11.35 -2.93
CA VAL A 176 -9.09 -10.09 -3.46
C VAL A 176 -9.57 -8.89 -2.65
N LEU A 177 -10.86 -8.85 -2.29
CA LEU A 177 -11.39 -7.76 -1.45
C LEU A 177 -10.75 -7.74 -0.06
N ASP A 178 -10.56 -8.91 0.56
CA ASP A 178 -9.86 -9.00 1.85
C ASP A 178 -8.41 -8.52 1.74
N ALA A 179 -7.68 -8.97 0.72
CA ALA A 179 -6.30 -8.54 0.46
C ALA A 179 -6.20 -7.03 0.25
N PHE A 180 -7.13 -6.47 -0.53
CA PHE A 180 -7.19 -5.04 -0.80
C PHE A 180 -7.48 -4.22 0.46
N LEU A 181 -8.48 -4.62 1.26
CA LEU A 181 -8.85 -3.89 2.49
C LEU A 181 -7.71 -3.92 3.52
N ILE A 182 -7.01 -5.05 3.67
CA ILE A 182 -5.86 -5.13 4.57
C ILE A 182 -4.68 -4.33 4.03
N GLY A 183 -4.40 -4.38 2.73
CA GLY A 183 -3.38 -3.54 2.09
C GLY A 183 -3.65 -2.05 2.31
N LEU A 184 -4.89 -1.61 2.10
CA LEU A 184 -5.31 -0.22 2.34
C LEU A 184 -5.15 0.16 3.83
N ALA A 185 -5.51 -0.72 4.76
CA ALA A 185 -5.32 -0.47 6.19
C ALA A 185 -3.83 -0.31 6.56
N VAL A 186 -2.94 -1.11 5.95
CA VAL A 186 -1.49 -0.96 6.11
C VAL A 186 -1.00 0.36 5.49
N SER A 187 -1.54 0.73 4.32
CA SER A 187 -1.22 2.00 3.63
C SER A 187 -1.42 3.18 4.58
N LEU A 188 -2.56 3.24 5.27
CA LEU A 188 -2.86 4.32 6.23
C LEU A 188 -1.91 4.39 7.43
N VAL A 189 -1.14 3.33 7.70
CA VAL A 189 -0.13 3.30 8.77
C VAL A 189 1.23 3.74 8.27
N VAL A 190 1.60 3.34 7.06
CA VAL A 190 2.94 3.59 6.50
C VAL A 190 3.02 4.90 5.68
N ASN A 191 1.87 5.38 5.20
CA ASN A 191 1.73 6.55 4.35
C ASN A 191 1.01 7.70 5.06
N ASP A 192 1.08 8.89 4.46
CA ASP A 192 0.72 10.16 5.10
C ASP A 192 -0.34 10.98 4.33
N THR A 193 -1.06 10.36 3.38
CA THR A 193 -2.07 11.04 2.53
C THR A 193 -3.46 10.38 2.60
N PRO A 194 -4.10 10.40 3.78
CA PRO A 194 -5.28 9.58 4.05
C PRO A 194 -6.48 9.93 3.16
N SER A 195 -6.66 11.18 2.72
CA SER A 195 -7.80 11.53 1.86
C SER A 195 -7.70 10.92 0.47
N ASP A 196 -6.49 10.87 -0.08
CA ASP A 196 -6.22 10.34 -1.41
C ASP A 196 -6.40 8.81 -1.41
N GLU A 197 -5.80 8.16 -0.41
CA GLU A 197 -5.85 6.70 -0.23
C GLU A 197 -7.26 6.23 0.10
N LEU A 198 -7.95 6.87 1.06
CA LEU A 198 -9.31 6.47 1.42
C LEU A 198 -10.32 6.78 0.32
N GLY A 199 -10.18 7.92 -0.37
CA GLY A 199 -11.07 8.30 -1.46
C GLY A 199 -11.03 7.30 -2.62
N ALA A 200 -9.82 7.04 -3.15
CA ALA A 200 -9.64 6.03 -4.19
C ALA A 200 -9.94 4.62 -3.67
N GLY A 201 -9.50 4.32 -2.45
CA GLY A 201 -9.69 3.03 -1.79
C GLY A 201 -11.16 2.65 -1.63
N ALA A 202 -12.02 3.59 -1.22
CA ALA A 202 -13.45 3.36 -1.10
C ALA A 202 -14.10 3.09 -2.47
N ALA A 203 -13.76 3.86 -3.50
CA ALA A 203 -14.28 3.65 -4.85
C ALA A 203 -13.90 2.27 -5.40
N ILE A 204 -12.64 1.86 -5.22
CA ILE A 204 -12.13 0.55 -5.63
C ILE A 204 -12.77 -0.57 -4.82
N ALA A 205 -12.91 -0.41 -3.51
CA ALA A 205 -13.57 -1.40 -2.65
C ALA A 205 -15.02 -1.63 -3.07
N ILE A 206 -15.76 -0.57 -3.44
CA ILE A 206 -17.12 -0.70 -4.01
C ILE A 206 -17.07 -1.53 -5.30
N ALA A 207 -16.13 -1.24 -6.20
CA ALA A 207 -16.01 -1.96 -7.47
C ALA A 207 -15.72 -3.47 -7.24
N LEU A 208 -14.76 -3.79 -6.38
CA LEU A 208 -14.38 -5.16 -6.01
C LEU A 208 -15.52 -5.91 -5.29
N ALA A 209 -16.24 -5.23 -4.39
CA ALA A 209 -17.40 -5.77 -3.70
C ALA A 209 -18.53 -6.14 -4.66
N ARG A 210 -18.66 -5.43 -5.78
CA ARG A 210 -19.68 -5.69 -6.80
C ARG A 210 -19.26 -6.70 -7.87
N HIS A 211 -17.98 -6.78 -8.22
CA HIS A 211 -17.48 -7.52 -9.40
C HIS A 211 -16.56 -8.70 -9.07
N THR A 212 -16.78 -9.44 -7.98
CA THR A 212 -15.97 -10.65 -7.75
C THR A 212 -16.39 -11.76 -8.72
N PRO A 213 -15.49 -12.26 -9.61
CA PRO A 213 -15.80 -13.37 -10.49
C PRO A 213 -15.99 -14.65 -9.67
N GLN A 214 -17.07 -15.38 -9.95
CA GLN A 214 -17.29 -16.71 -9.40
C GLN A 214 -16.17 -17.63 -9.91
N ARG A 215 -15.56 -18.44 -9.02
CA ARG A 215 -14.65 -19.52 -9.43
C ARG A 215 -15.42 -20.41 -10.40
N ALA A 216 -15.01 -20.45 -11.67
CA ALA A 216 -15.42 -21.53 -12.56
C ALA A 216 -14.88 -22.83 -11.95
N GLY A 217 -15.81 -23.72 -11.58
CA GLY A 217 -15.52 -25.02 -10.97
C GLY A 217 -14.83 -25.97 -11.93
#